data_AF-A0A0F9FMN2-F1
#
_entry.id   AF-A0A0F9FMN2-F1
#
_cell.length_a   1.000
_cell.length_b   1.000
_cell.length_c   1.000
_cell.angle_alpha   90.00
_cell.angle_beta   90.00
_cell.angle_gamma   90.00
#
_symmetry.space_group_name_H-M   'P 1'
#
loop_
_entity.id
_entity.type
_entity.pdbx_description
1 polymer ?
#
loop_
_entity_poly.entity_id
_entity_poly.type
_entity_poly.pdbx_seq_one_letter_code
_entity_poly.pdbx_strand_id
1 'polypeptide(L)'
;MKKVILICLLFLLLLPALNVFSASYQKAEMFNRHGLVRESKAELINIIFSNASITEKAQAYYLLGLIAYTEKKVNKALKSWR
;
A
#
# COMPACT_ATOMS: atom_id res chain seq x y z
N MET A 1 -21.53 -32.44 15.74
CA MET A 1 -21.07 -31.19 16.41
C MET A 1 -19.60 -30.86 16.12
N LYS A 2 -18.63 -31.73 16.41
CA LYS A 2 -17.19 -31.48 16.14
C LYS A 2 -16.87 -31.10 14.68
N LYS A 3 -17.52 -31.73 13.70
CA LYS A 3 -17.34 -31.43 12.26
C LYS A 3 -17.85 -30.02 11.87
N VAL A 4 -18.90 -29.52 12.52
CA VAL A 4 -19.47 -28.18 12.25
C VAL A 4 -18.55 -27.09 12.81
N ILE A 5 -17.97 -27.32 13.99
CA ILE A 5 -16.97 -26.42 14.60
C ILE A 5 -15.74 -26.32 13.69
N LEU A 6 -15.28 -27.45 13.14
CA LEU A 6 -14.12 -27.48 12.25
C LEU A 6 -14.36 -26.71 10.93
N ILE A 7 -15.55 -26.83 10.35
CA ILE A 7 -15.94 -26.09 9.13
C ILE A 7 -16.03 -24.59 9.41
N CYS A 8 -16.58 -24.21 10.56
CA CYS A 8 -16.70 -22.79 10.94
C CYS A 8 -15.32 -22.15 11.18
N LEU A 9 -14.38 -22.89 11.79
CA LEU A 9 -13.01 -22.43 11.98
C LEU A 9 -12.26 -22.25 10.65
N LEU A 10 -12.50 -23.14 9.69
CA LEU A 10 -11.92 -23.05 8.35
C LEU A 10 -12.42 -21.81 7.58
N PHE A 11 -13.71 -21.46 7.75
CA PHE A 11 -14.30 -20.28 7.12
C PHE A 11 -13.76 -18.96 7.70
N LEU A 12 -13.46 -18.94 9.01
CA LEU A 12 -12.84 -17.80 9.69
C LEU A 12 -11.42 -17.50 9.20
N LEU A 13 -10.68 -18.52 8.75
CA LEU A 13 -9.32 -18.38 8.21
C LEU A 13 -9.29 -17.87 6.76
N LEU A 14 -10.42 -17.88 6.04
CA LEU A 14 -10.52 -17.44 4.64
C LEU A 14 -10.93 -15.95 4.50
N LEU A 15 -11.46 -15.34 5.56
CA LEU A 15 -11.86 -13.93 5.59
C LEU A 15 -10.73 -12.88 5.45
N PRO A 16 -9.48 -13.07 5.92
CA PRO A 16 -8.46 -12.02 5.84
C PRO A 16 -7.98 -11.72 4.41
N ALA A 17 -8.32 -12.56 3.42
CA ALA A 17 -8.00 -12.34 2.01
C ALA A 17 -8.81 -11.19 1.36
N LEU A 18 -9.81 -10.63 2.06
CA LEU A 18 -10.66 -9.56 1.55
C LEU A 18 -10.07 -8.15 1.74
N ASN A 19 -8.97 -8.01 2.48
CA ASN A 19 -8.26 -6.73 2.54
C ASN A 19 -7.40 -6.57 1.28
N VAL A 20 -7.94 -5.83 0.32
CA VAL A 20 -7.39 -5.63 -1.04
C VAL A 20 -6.05 -4.87 -1.07
N PHE A 21 -5.55 -4.40 0.08
CA PHE A 21 -4.33 -3.61 0.17
C PHE A 21 -3.16 -4.40 0.73
N SER A 22 -2.01 -4.27 0.09
CA SER A 22 -0.73 -4.73 0.61
C SER A 22 -0.46 -4.17 1.99
N ALA A 23 0.10 -4.98 2.89
CA ALA A 23 0.63 -4.51 4.16
C ALA A 23 1.68 -3.39 3.98
N SER A 24 2.47 -3.45 2.90
CA SER A 24 3.46 -2.42 2.57
C SER A 24 2.80 -1.08 2.17
N TYR A 25 1.72 -1.11 1.39
CA TYR A 25 0.97 0.10 1.04
C TYR A 25 0.32 0.73 2.28
N GLN A 26 -0.30 -0.08 3.14
CA GLN A 26 -0.91 0.38 4.39
C GLN A 26 0.13 1.04 5.31
N LYS A 27 1.35 0.48 5.38
CA LYS A 27 2.47 1.06 6.11
C LYS A 27 2.88 2.43 5.53
N ALA A 28 2.98 2.53 4.21
CA ALA A 28 3.29 3.79 3.55
C ALA A 28 2.24 4.88 3.79
N GLU A 29 0.95 4.51 3.74
CA GLU A 29 -0.17 5.41 4.04
C GLU A 29 -0.12 5.88 5.50
N MET A 30 0.11 4.97 6.44
CA MET A 30 0.28 5.29 7.86
C MET A 30 1.43 6.29 8.04
N PHE A 31 2.61 6.06 7.46
CA PHE A 31 3.71 7.02 7.53
C PHE A 31 3.30 8.41 7.04
N ASN A 32 2.60 8.49 5.90
CA ASN A 32 2.14 9.77 5.35
C ASN A 32 1.17 10.50 6.30
N ARG A 33 0.18 9.79 6.84
CA ARG A 33 -0.80 10.37 7.79
C ARG A 33 -0.16 10.94 9.05
N HIS A 34 0.97 10.39 9.48
CA HIS A 34 1.69 10.83 10.67
C HIS A 34 2.87 11.78 10.37
N GLY A 35 2.96 12.33 9.15
CA GLY A 35 3.99 13.30 8.79
C GLY A 35 5.37 12.70 8.51
N LEU A 36 5.50 11.37 8.52
CA LEU A 36 6.72 10.65 8.15
C LEU A 36 6.80 10.53 6.61
N VAL A 37 6.79 11.68 5.95
CA VAL A 37 6.65 11.78 4.48
C VAL A 37 7.83 11.14 3.76
N ARG A 38 9.04 11.20 4.33
CA ARG A 38 10.24 10.60 3.75
C ARG A 38 10.16 9.07 3.77
N GLU A 39 9.76 8.50 4.89
CA GLU A 39 9.60 7.06 5.10
C GLU A 39 8.45 6.52 4.24
N SER A 40 7.35 7.28 4.13
CA SER A 40 6.27 6.98 3.20
C SER A 40 6.76 6.89 1.75
N LYS A 41 7.49 7.90 1.27
CA LYS A 41 8.07 7.91 -0.08
C LYS A 41 8.99 6.71 -0.33
N ALA A 42 9.85 6.37 0.64
CA ALA A 42 10.77 5.24 0.52
C ALA A 42 10.00 3.91 0.38
N GLU A 43 8.98 3.70 1.21
CA GLU A 43 8.14 2.49 1.14
C GLU A 43 7.36 2.43 -0.20
N LEU A 44 6.81 3.55 -0.68
CA LEU A 44 6.10 3.61 -1.97
C LEU A 44 7.01 3.29 -3.16
N ILE A 45 8.25 3.80 -3.14
CA ILE A 45 9.25 3.48 -4.16
C ILE A 45 9.58 1.98 -4.11
N ASN A 46 9.76 1.39 -2.92
CA ASN A 46 9.98 -0.05 -2.79
C ASN A 46 8.83 -0.86 -3.40
N ILE A 47 7.57 -0.47 -3.17
CA ILE A 47 6.40 -1.13 -3.80
C ILE A 47 6.49 -1.07 -5.32
N ILE A 48 6.72 0.13 -5.87
CA ILE A 48 6.79 0.38 -7.33
C ILE A 48 7.82 -0.53 -8.02
N PHE A 49 9.01 -0.67 -7.42
CA PHE A 49 10.12 -1.44 -7.99
C PHE A 49 10.17 -2.92 -7.55
N SER A 50 9.22 -3.37 -6.73
CA SER A 50 9.11 -4.78 -6.31
C SER A 50 8.31 -5.64 -7.32
N ASN A 51 8.08 -6.91 -6.96
CA ASN A 51 7.19 -7.82 -7.67
C ASN A 51 5.70 -7.66 -7.27
N ALA A 52 5.32 -6.53 -6.66
CA ALA A 52 3.93 -6.21 -6.34
C ALA A 52 3.03 -6.20 -7.59
N SER A 53 1.74 -6.42 -7.38
CA SER A 53 0.74 -6.42 -8.46
C SER A 53 0.64 -5.06 -9.15
N ILE A 54 0.13 -5.04 -10.39
CA ILE A 54 -0.10 -3.79 -11.14
C ILE A 54 -1.00 -2.83 -10.34
N THR A 55 -2.01 -3.37 -9.64
CA THR A 55 -2.92 -2.59 -8.78
C THR A 55 -2.19 -1.94 -7.62
N GLU A 56 -1.34 -2.68 -6.90
CA GLU A 56 -0.54 -2.12 -5.78
C GLU A 56 0.45 -1.07 -6.27
N LYS A 57 1.10 -1.29 -7.43
CA LYS A 57 1.98 -0.29 -8.04
C LYS A 57 1.22 0.96 -8.43
N ALA A 58 0.04 0.84 -9.02
CA ALA A 58 -0.81 1.97 -9.37
C ALA A 58 -1.23 2.79 -8.13
N GLN A 59 -1.60 2.10 -7.03
CA GLN A 59 -1.88 2.74 -5.75
C GLN A 59 -0.65 3.48 -5.19
N ALA A 60 0.52 2.85 -5.26
CA ALA A 60 1.77 3.46 -4.80
C ALA A 60 2.12 4.72 -5.61
N TYR A 61 2.00 4.67 -6.94
CA TYR A 61 2.17 5.84 -7.80
C TYR A 61 1.18 6.95 -7.47
N TYR A 62 -0.09 6.61 -7.24
CA TYR A 62 -1.13 7.57 -6.90
C TYR A 62 -0.78 8.32 -5.60
N LEU A 63 -0.45 7.60 -4.53
CA LEU A 63 -0.11 8.23 -3.25
C LEU A 63 1.19 9.04 -3.35
N LEU A 64 2.19 8.56 -4.08
CA LEU A 64 3.43 9.29 -4.32
C LEU A 64 3.18 10.60 -5.11
N GLY A 65 2.26 10.56 -6.07
CA GLY A 65 1.70 11.71 -6.79
C GLY A 65 1.03 12.73 -5.86
N LEU A 66 0.13 12.26 -4.99
CA LEU A 66 -0.58 13.10 -4.03
C LEU A 66 0.37 13.80 -3.05
N ILE A 67 1.42 13.10 -2.60
CA ILE A 67 2.45 13.69 -1.74
C ILE A 67 3.21 14.79 -2.51
N ALA A 68 3.63 14.53 -3.75
CA ALA A 68 4.34 15.52 -4.57
C ALA A 68 3.48 16.77 -4.86
N TYR A 69 2.17 16.57 -5.07
CA TYR A 69 1.20 17.65 -5.21
C TYR A 69 1.10 18.48 -3.92
N THR A 70 0.90 17.82 -2.78
CA THR A 70 0.80 18.46 -1.46
C THR A 70 2.06 19.27 -1.12
N GLU A 71 3.24 18.77 -1.46
CA GLU A 71 4.52 19.47 -1.26
C GLU A 71 4.79 20.59 -2.29
N LYS A 72 3.90 20.81 -3.26
CA LYS A 72 4.11 21.74 -4.40
C LYS A 72 5.37 21.41 -5.20
N LYS A 73 5.75 20.13 -5.28
CA LYS A 73 6.98 19.62 -5.92
C LYS A 73 6.71 18.72 -7.12
N VAL A 74 5.52 18.79 -7.72
CA VAL A 74 5.11 17.97 -8.89
C VAL A 74 6.16 18.00 -10.01
N ASN A 75 6.66 19.18 -10.38
CA ASN A 75 7.68 19.31 -11.42
C ASN A 75 8.99 18.58 -11.10
N LYS A 76 9.41 18.58 -9.82
CA LYS A 76 10.60 17.86 -9.38
C LYS A 76 10.36 16.35 -9.37
N ALA A 77 9.17 15.94 -8.95
CA ALA A 77 8.75 14.54 -8.90
C ALA A 77 8.67 13.92 -10.30
N LEU A 78 8.05 14.60 -11.27
CA LEU A 78 7.98 14.14 -12.66
C LEU A 78 9.36 14.00 -13.32
N LYS A 79 10.34 14.83 -12.93
CA LYS A 79 11.73 14.69 -13.40
C LYS A 79 12.45 13.49 -12.80
N SER A 80 12.09 13.07 -11.58
CA SER A 80 12.75 11.97 -10.86
C SER A 80 12.14 10.59 -11.14
N TRP A 81 10.94 10.52 -11.70
CA TRP A 81 10.24 9.26 -12.00
C TRP A 81 10.37 8.81 -13.46
N ARG A 82 11.05 9.61 -14.29
CA ARG A 82 11.39 9.26 -15.68
C ARG A 82 12.54 8.28 -15.74
#